data_AF-A0AAV6PQI8-F1
#
_entry.id   AF-A0AAV6PQI8-F1
#
_cell.length_a   1.000
_cell.length_b   1.000
_cell.length_c   1.000
_cell.angle_alpha   90.00
_cell.angle_beta   90.00
_cell.angle_gamma   90.00
#
_symmetry.space_group_name_H-M   'P 1'
#
loop_
_entity.id
_entity.type
_entity.pdbx_description
1 polymer ?
#
loop_
_entity_poly.entity_id
_entity_poly.type
_entity_poly.pdbx_seq_one_letter_code
_entity_poly.pdbx_strand_id
1 'polypeptide(L)'
;MPRLKKHNRSIAAKKSMEERLAAVVASAPLVPTTCFPPPTRGPSRRGTGLRHRVSTWPVSPLTGRSHKMIIPAESPDKKFVLFVGDSHLRAIVDGHVKISHKLLSFGLMSTPGADAKDLRTEMVRAVLPRTPDLVCVLAPSNNLTRGTLDQAAVDFEELLTSALSRWPKLFVLDFPPRRTVDQDLQELFRQEFHRVAARKGVRYYSIAEFFPLSQRDLWSWDGVHLSDGSGMRTLVTLLCDKSSQELEMAVAQEESRSMLPAVPAPAPRPAPRLVVVGEARSPRPLHNPLDWKVVEPRRTGSSSPPKGVKVQLRVCFVF
;
A
#
# COMPACT_ATOMS: atom_id res chain seq x y z
N MET A 1 -21.18 9.59 -28.80
CA MET A 1 -21.92 9.54 -27.51
C MET A 1 -21.99 8.08 -26.98
N PRO A 2 -21.06 7.60 -26.13
CA PRO A 2 -21.04 6.19 -25.69
C PRO A 2 -21.29 5.93 -24.19
N ARG A 3 -21.78 6.91 -23.40
CA ARG A 3 -21.85 6.79 -21.91
C ARG A 3 -23.14 6.24 -21.30
N LEU A 4 -24.23 6.11 -22.05
CA LEU A 4 -25.54 5.71 -21.49
C LEU A 4 -25.67 4.21 -21.19
N LYS A 5 -25.05 3.33 -22.00
CA LYS A 5 -25.22 1.86 -21.85
C LYS A 5 -24.62 1.29 -20.56
N LYS A 6 -23.48 1.82 -20.10
CA LYS A 6 -22.82 1.36 -18.86
C LYS A 6 -23.54 1.86 -17.60
N HIS A 7 -24.08 3.08 -17.66
CA HIS A 7 -24.85 3.67 -16.56
C HIS A 7 -26.16 2.89 -16.32
N ASN A 8 -26.89 2.55 -17.38
CA ASN A 8 -28.15 1.81 -17.25
C ASN A 8 -27.94 0.37 -16.73
N ARG A 9 -26.81 -0.27 -17.06
CA ARG A 9 -26.45 -1.59 -16.49
C ARG A 9 -26.11 -1.51 -15.00
N SER A 10 -25.48 -0.43 -14.56
CA SER A 10 -25.18 -0.20 -13.14
C SER A 10 -26.45 0.04 -12.32
N ILE A 11 -27.42 0.78 -12.87
CA ILE A 11 -28.73 0.99 -12.22
C ILE A 11 -29.54 -0.32 -12.17
N ALA A 12 -29.56 -1.11 -13.25
CA ALA A 12 -30.23 -2.41 -13.26
C ALA A 12 -29.62 -3.40 -12.25
N ALA A 13 -28.28 -3.41 -12.09
CA ALA A 13 -27.61 -4.25 -11.11
C ALA A 13 -27.92 -3.84 -9.66
N LYS A 14 -27.99 -2.52 -9.38
CA LYS A 14 -28.42 -2.01 -8.07
C LYS A 14 -29.87 -2.41 -7.76
N LYS A 15 -30.78 -2.22 -8.73
CA LYS A 15 -32.20 -2.55 -8.56
C LYS A 15 -32.41 -4.06 -8.34
N SER A 16 -31.65 -4.90 -9.04
CA SER A 16 -31.70 -6.36 -8.85
C SER A 16 -31.16 -6.81 -7.49
N MET A 17 -30.12 -6.15 -6.94
CA MET A 17 -29.66 -6.42 -5.57
C MET A 17 -30.70 -5.98 -4.53
N GLU A 18 -31.35 -4.85 -4.75
CA GLU A 18 -32.38 -4.32 -3.85
C GLU A 18 -33.65 -5.19 -3.86
N GLU A 19 -34.06 -5.67 -5.04
CA GLU A 19 -35.15 -6.65 -5.20
C GLU A 19 -34.80 -8.01 -4.56
N ARG A 20 -33.54 -8.45 -4.63
CA ARG A 20 -33.07 -9.66 -3.94
C ARG A 20 -33.09 -9.51 -2.42
N LEU A 21 -32.69 -8.36 -1.90
CA LEU A 21 -32.78 -8.05 -0.47
C LEU A 21 -34.24 -7.97 0.01
N ALA A 22 -35.12 -7.35 -0.78
CA ALA A 22 -36.54 -7.26 -0.48
C ALA A 22 -37.23 -8.63 -0.52
N ALA A 23 -36.88 -9.49 -1.47
CA ALA A 23 -37.41 -10.86 -1.58
C ALA A 23 -37.00 -11.73 -0.38
N VAL A 24 -35.76 -11.61 0.11
CA VAL A 24 -35.27 -12.32 1.31
C VAL A 24 -36.03 -11.89 2.56
N VAL A 25 -36.38 -10.60 2.67
CA VAL A 25 -37.18 -10.07 3.78
C VAL A 25 -38.64 -10.49 3.68
N ALA A 26 -39.19 -10.58 2.47
CA ALA A 26 -40.59 -10.96 2.21
C ALA A 26 -40.85 -12.47 2.27
N SER A 27 -39.84 -13.32 2.06
CA SER A 27 -39.97 -14.79 2.09
C SER A 27 -39.74 -15.41 3.48
N ALA A 28 -39.64 -14.60 4.54
CA ALA A 28 -39.55 -15.09 5.90
C ALA A 28 -40.92 -15.70 6.32
N PRO A 29 -41.00 -17.02 6.63
CA PRO A 29 -42.27 -17.65 6.92
C PRO A 29 -42.79 -17.26 8.30
N LEU A 30 -44.06 -16.86 8.37
CA LEU A 30 -44.84 -16.76 9.61
C LEU A 30 -45.28 -18.18 10.01
N VAL A 31 -44.59 -18.80 10.97
CA VAL A 31 -44.94 -20.14 11.50
C VAL A 31 -45.46 -20.03 12.94
N PRO A 32 -46.56 -20.74 13.31
CA PRO A 32 -47.17 -20.63 14.63
C PRO A 32 -46.29 -21.18 15.76
N THR A 33 -46.35 -20.48 16.89
CA THR A 33 -45.73 -20.81 18.17
C THR A 33 -46.18 -22.19 18.67
N THR A 34 -45.33 -23.21 18.53
CA THR A 34 -45.03 -24.26 19.52
C THR A 34 -44.11 -25.28 18.88
N CYS A 35 -43.03 -25.64 19.58
CA CYS A 35 -42.06 -26.70 19.22
C CYS A 35 -41.02 -26.35 18.13
N PHE A 36 -40.24 -25.29 18.35
CA PHE A 36 -38.87 -25.21 17.82
C PHE A 36 -37.88 -25.55 18.95
N PRO A 37 -36.84 -26.38 18.70
CA PRO A 37 -35.67 -26.38 19.59
C PRO A 37 -35.12 -24.94 19.63
N PRO A 38 -34.51 -24.50 20.76
CA PRO A 38 -34.10 -23.11 20.91
C PRO A 38 -33.25 -22.69 19.71
N PRO A 39 -33.43 -21.47 19.17
CA PRO A 39 -32.60 -21.00 18.08
C PRO A 39 -31.14 -21.15 18.51
N THR A 40 -30.36 -21.87 17.72
CA THR A 40 -28.92 -21.91 17.88
C THR A 40 -28.45 -20.47 17.89
N ARG A 41 -28.06 -19.97 19.07
CA ARG A 41 -27.50 -18.63 19.21
C ARG A 41 -26.38 -18.53 18.18
N GLY A 42 -26.49 -17.60 17.23
CA GLY A 42 -25.39 -17.29 16.32
C GLY A 42 -24.09 -17.08 17.13
N PRO A 43 -22.92 -17.38 16.56
CA PRO A 43 -21.67 -17.36 17.31
C PRO A 43 -21.53 -16.03 18.06
N SER A 44 -21.24 -16.11 19.36
CA SER A 44 -21.14 -14.93 20.21
C SER A 44 -20.11 -13.95 19.62
N ARG A 45 -20.57 -12.73 19.29
CA ARG A 45 -19.71 -11.63 18.84
C ARG A 45 -18.80 -11.11 19.95
N ARG A 46 -18.95 -11.59 21.19
CA ARG A 46 -18.12 -11.21 22.34
C ARG A 46 -16.98 -12.18 22.56
N GLY A 47 -15.81 -11.65 22.85
CA GLY A 47 -14.70 -12.41 23.41
C GLY A 47 -14.94 -12.81 24.86
N THR A 48 -14.02 -13.59 25.41
CA THR A 48 -14.04 -14.04 26.82
C THR A 48 -12.80 -13.59 27.58
N GLY A 49 -11.84 -12.97 26.91
CA GLY A 49 -10.60 -12.51 27.51
C GLY A 49 -10.77 -11.21 28.28
N LEU A 50 -9.86 -11.00 29.24
CA LEU A 50 -9.77 -9.78 30.02
C LEU A 50 -9.05 -8.68 29.22
N ARG A 51 -9.47 -7.45 29.45
CA ARG A 51 -8.76 -6.24 29.01
C ARG A 51 -8.71 -5.26 30.17
N HIS A 52 -7.54 -4.68 30.38
CA HIS A 52 -7.29 -3.65 31.37
C HIS A 52 -8.23 -2.45 31.17
N ARG A 53 -8.46 -1.72 32.26
CA ARG A 53 -9.15 -0.45 32.19
C ARG A 53 -8.28 0.53 31.42
N VAL A 54 -8.89 1.20 30.46
CA VAL A 54 -8.23 2.21 29.63
C VAL A 54 -7.63 3.33 30.50
N SER A 55 -6.32 3.56 30.36
CA SER A 55 -5.63 4.70 30.99
C SER A 55 -6.00 6.01 30.29
N THR A 56 -6.17 7.10 31.03
CA THR A 56 -6.42 8.42 30.45
C THR A 56 -5.15 8.96 29.80
N TRP A 57 -5.22 9.30 28.51
CA TRP A 57 -4.11 9.92 27.76
C TRP A 57 -4.50 11.34 27.34
N PRO A 58 -3.51 12.22 27.09
CA PRO A 58 -3.77 13.51 26.46
C PRO A 58 -4.52 13.35 25.13
N VAL A 59 -5.35 14.34 24.82
CA VAL A 59 -6.03 14.45 23.53
C VAL A 59 -5.13 15.24 22.58
N SER A 60 -4.87 14.68 21.41
CA SER A 60 -4.13 15.35 20.35
C SER A 60 -4.96 16.49 19.77
N PRO A 61 -4.41 17.71 19.65
CA PRO A 61 -5.09 18.80 18.97
C PRO A 61 -5.20 18.58 17.45
N LEU A 62 -4.46 17.61 16.90
CA LEU A 62 -4.43 17.35 15.46
C LEU A 62 -5.64 16.55 14.98
N THR A 63 -6.06 15.56 15.76
CA THR A 63 -7.15 14.63 15.41
C THR A 63 -8.31 14.67 16.39
N GLY A 64 -8.16 15.35 17.54
CA GLY A 64 -9.14 15.31 18.63
C GLY A 64 -9.22 13.95 19.31
N ARG A 65 -8.25 13.04 19.08
CA ARG A 65 -8.20 11.71 19.70
C ARG A 65 -7.20 11.64 20.82
N SER A 66 -7.41 10.71 21.75
CA SER A 66 -6.31 10.28 22.62
C SER A 66 -5.13 9.83 21.77
N HIS A 67 -3.94 10.30 22.11
CA HIS A 67 -2.72 9.95 21.42
C HIS A 67 -1.58 9.81 22.43
N LYS A 68 -0.74 8.79 22.25
CA LYS A 68 0.47 8.63 23.05
C LYS A 68 1.58 8.01 22.22
N MET A 69 2.74 8.61 22.33
CA MET A 69 3.98 8.14 21.72
C MET A 69 5.00 7.83 22.81
N ILE A 70 5.64 6.68 22.72
CA ILE A 70 6.73 6.25 23.60
C ILE A 70 7.92 5.89 22.73
N ILE A 71 9.06 6.54 22.97
CA ILE A 71 10.31 6.26 22.28
C ILE A 71 11.32 5.77 23.31
N PRO A 72 11.94 4.59 23.13
CA PRO A 72 12.92 4.08 24.08
C PRO A 72 14.19 4.93 24.03
N ALA A 73 14.95 4.93 25.13
CA ALA A 73 16.31 5.43 25.13
C ALA A 73 17.14 4.78 24.02
N GLU A 74 18.13 5.51 23.50
CA GLU A 74 19.02 4.97 22.50
C GLU A 74 19.80 3.78 23.06
N SER A 75 20.01 2.76 22.23
CA SER A 75 20.72 1.55 22.59
C SER A 75 21.59 1.15 21.40
N PRO A 76 22.91 1.37 21.46
CA PRO A 76 23.81 1.15 20.32
C PRO A 76 23.72 -0.27 19.75
N ASP A 77 23.45 -1.26 20.60
CA ASP A 77 23.40 -2.68 20.22
C ASP A 77 22.03 -3.12 19.67
N LYS A 78 21.06 -2.21 19.53
CA LYS A 78 19.69 -2.54 19.14
C LYS A 78 19.21 -1.72 17.95
N LYS A 79 18.57 -2.39 17.00
CA LYS A 79 17.84 -1.71 15.93
C LYS A 79 16.54 -1.12 16.47
N PHE A 80 16.25 0.12 16.08
CA PHE A 80 15.09 0.86 16.53
C PHE A 80 13.93 0.68 15.56
N VAL A 81 12.84 0.06 16.04
CA VAL A 81 11.62 -0.18 15.27
C VAL A 81 10.49 0.67 15.83
N LEU A 82 9.81 1.44 14.97
CA LEU A 82 8.63 2.23 15.34
C LEU A 82 7.35 1.54 14.90
N PHE A 83 6.43 1.34 15.83
CA PHE A 83 5.09 0.84 15.56
C PHE A 83 4.07 1.96 15.55
N VAL A 84 3.31 2.07 14.45
CA VAL A 84 2.27 3.06 14.24
C VAL A 84 0.93 2.35 14.13
N GLY A 85 -0.03 2.70 15.00
CA GLY A 85 -1.31 2.01 14.98
C GLY A 85 -2.38 2.65 15.86
N ASP A 86 -3.50 1.94 15.94
CA ASP A 86 -4.69 2.38 16.65
C ASP A 86 -4.70 1.87 18.12
N SER A 87 -5.88 1.51 18.62
CA SER A 87 -6.08 1.02 19.98
C SER A 87 -5.45 -0.34 20.24
N HIS A 88 -5.08 -1.13 19.22
CA HIS A 88 -4.40 -2.41 19.42
C HIS A 88 -3.00 -2.28 20.03
N LEU A 89 -2.35 -1.12 19.88
CA LEU A 89 -1.06 -0.86 20.53
C LEU A 89 -1.21 -0.40 21.99
N ARG A 90 -2.43 -0.09 22.44
CA ARG A 90 -2.66 0.58 23.72
C ARG A 90 -2.18 -0.23 24.92
N ALA A 91 -2.44 -1.53 24.95
CA ALA A 91 -2.03 -2.39 26.06
C ALA A 91 -0.50 -2.41 26.26
N ILE A 92 0.25 -2.24 25.17
CA ILE A 92 1.72 -2.16 25.17
C ILE A 92 2.15 -0.78 25.66
N VAL A 93 1.54 0.28 25.14
CA VAL A 93 1.83 1.67 25.51
C VAL A 93 1.50 1.99 26.98
N ASP A 94 0.49 1.33 27.55
CA ASP A 94 0.14 1.43 28.97
C ASP A 94 0.98 0.50 29.87
N GLY A 95 1.83 -0.34 29.29
CA GLY A 95 2.72 -1.23 30.04
C GLY A 95 2.06 -2.48 30.62
N HIS A 96 0.79 -2.75 30.28
CA HIS A 96 0.07 -3.97 30.68
C HIS A 96 0.58 -5.20 29.93
N VAL A 97 1.01 -5.02 28.68
CA VAL A 97 1.61 -6.06 27.85
C VAL A 97 3.05 -5.67 27.57
N LYS A 98 3.99 -6.51 28.01
CA LYS A 98 5.41 -6.26 27.76
C LYS A 98 5.77 -6.64 26.34
N ILE A 99 6.50 -5.74 25.68
CA ILE A 99 7.21 -6.04 24.44
C ILE A 99 8.70 -5.91 24.69
N SER A 100 9.46 -6.95 24.36
CA SER A 100 10.91 -6.94 24.49
C SER A 100 11.53 -7.86 23.45
N HIS A 101 12.73 -7.48 23.02
CA HIS A 101 13.52 -8.28 22.10
C HIS A 101 15.00 -8.06 22.40
N LYS A 102 15.81 -9.09 22.11
CA LYS A 102 17.26 -9.06 22.39
C LYS A 102 17.97 -8.01 21.53
N LEU A 103 17.66 -8.00 20.24
CA LEU A 103 18.34 -7.18 19.22
C LEU A 103 17.54 -5.94 18.78
N LEU A 104 16.30 -5.77 19.25
CA LEU A 104 15.42 -4.68 18.81
C LEU A 104 14.98 -3.84 20.01
N SER A 105 14.82 -2.54 19.76
CA SER A 105 14.18 -1.57 20.64
C SER A 105 12.92 -1.04 19.97
N PHE A 106 11.82 -0.89 20.73
CA PHE A 106 10.51 -0.61 20.16
C PHE A 106 9.99 0.75 20.60
N GLY A 107 9.74 1.62 19.63
CA GLY A 107 8.92 2.82 19.79
C GLY A 107 7.48 2.52 19.42
N LEU A 108 6.54 3.18 20.07
CA LEU A 108 5.11 2.97 19.89
C LEU A 108 4.44 4.32 19.69
N MET A 109 3.62 4.44 18.67
CA MET A 109 2.74 5.59 18.43
C MET A 109 1.32 5.05 18.27
N SER A 110 0.50 5.27 19.31
CA SER A 110 -0.86 4.73 19.40
C SER A 110 -1.88 5.86 19.41
N THR A 111 -2.86 5.75 18.51
CA THR A 111 -4.00 6.68 18.42
C THR A 111 -5.31 5.88 18.45
N PRO A 112 -5.85 5.57 19.64
CA PRO A 112 -7.08 4.81 19.78
C PRO A 112 -8.25 5.37 18.96
N GLY A 113 -8.89 4.52 18.18
CA GLY A 113 -10.02 4.89 17.31
C GLY A 113 -9.64 5.60 16.01
N ALA A 114 -8.35 5.77 15.73
CA ALA A 114 -7.87 6.34 14.47
C ALA A 114 -8.11 5.42 13.28
N ASP A 115 -8.55 6.00 12.17
CA ASP A 115 -8.47 5.42 10.83
C ASP A 115 -7.14 5.83 10.14
N ALA A 116 -6.96 5.41 8.89
CA ALA A 116 -5.76 5.72 8.10
C ALA A 116 -5.41 7.23 8.07
N LYS A 117 -6.43 8.09 7.90
CA LYS A 117 -6.26 9.54 7.79
C LYS A 117 -5.80 10.15 9.11
N ASP A 118 -6.40 9.71 10.21
CA ASP A 118 -6.00 10.14 11.55
C ASP A 118 -4.56 9.70 11.86
N LEU A 119 -4.22 8.43 11.58
CA LEU A 119 -2.86 7.92 11.78
C LEU A 119 -1.84 8.71 10.96
N ARG A 120 -2.17 9.05 9.71
CA ARG A 120 -1.31 9.87 8.85
C ARG A 120 -1.07 11.25 9.46
N THR A 121 -2.12 11.87 9.98
CA THR A 121 -2.07 13.22 10.58
C THR A 121 -1.12 13.25 11.78
N GLU A 122 -1.28 12.30 12.71
CA GLU A 122 -0.40 12.18 13.87
C GLU A 122 1.04 11.85 13.44
N MET A 123 1.17 10.88 12.53
CA MET A 123 2.46 10.41 12.04
C MET A 123 3.27 11.56 11.46
N VAL A 124 2.75 12.29 10.47
CA VAL A 124 3.47 13.38 9.77
C VAL A 124 3.98 14.45 10.73
N ARG A 125 3.25 14.70 11.83
CA ARG A 125 3.60 15.70 12.84
C ARG A 125 4.46 15.16 13.99
N ALA A 126 4.62 13.84 14.10
CA ALA A 126 5.43 13.24 15.15
C ALA A 126 6.91 13.65 15.02
N VAL A 127 7.48 14.18 16.10
CA VAL A 127 8.90 14.50 16.19
C VAL A 127 9.62 13.35 16.88
N LEU A 128 10.48 12.66 16.14
CA LEU A 128 11.29 11.57 16.68
C LEU A 128 12.70 12.08 17.01
N PRO A 129 13.30 11.65 18.13
CA PRO A 129 14.66 12.04 18.48
C PRO A 129 15.72 11.41 17.55
N ARG A 130 15.35 10.34 16.84
CA ARG A 130 16.19 9.63 15.86
C ARG A 130 15.33 8.94 14.82
N THR A 131 15.92 8.67 13.65
CA THR A 131 15.26 7.93 12.57
C THR A 131 15.14 6.45 12.94
N PRO A 132 13.96 5.82 12.82
CA PRO A 132 13.82 4.38 13.00
C PRO A 132 14.53 3.60 11.89
N ASP A 133 15.15 2.47 12.24
CA ASP A 133 15.70 1.51 11.28
C ASP A 133 14.58 0.82 10.48
N LEU A 134 13.39 0.68 11.08
CA LEU A 134 12.21 0.08 10.48
C LEU A 134 10.93 0.67 11.06
N VAL A 135 9.90 0.81 10.21
CA VAL A 135 8.56 1.21 10.65
C VAL A 135 7.54 0.12 10.33
N CYS A 136 6.75 -0.28 11.31
CA CYS A 136 5.55 -1.09 11.11
C CYS A 136 4.32 -0.20 11.20
N VAL A 137 3.52 -0.18 10.13
CA VAL A 137 2.17 0.39 10.17
C VAL A 137 1.18 -0.74 10.37
N LEU A 138 0.42 -0.70 11.46
CA LEU A 138 -0.72 -1.60 11.65
C LEU A 138 -1.84 -1.13 10.73
N ALA A 139 -2.39 -2.05 9.93
CA ALA A 139 -3.52 -1.75 9.06
C ALA A 139 -4.69 -1.19 9.90
N PRO A 140 -5.30 -0.06 9.50
CA PRO A 140 -6.21 0.67 10.38
C PRO A 140 -7.59 0.02 10.39
N SER A 141 -7.84 -0.78 11.43
CA SER A 141 -9.09 -1.55 11.57
C SER A 141 -10.35 -0.68 11.78
N ASN A 142 -10.20 0.58 12.20
CA ASN A 142 -11.34 1.48 12.38
C ASN A 142 -11.98 1.91 11.05
N ASN A 143 -11.27 1.77 9.92
CA ASN A 143 -11.84 2.03 8.59
C ASN A 143 -13.04 1.10 8.29
N LEU A 144 -13.08 -0.11 8.88
CA LEU A 144 -14.18 -1.08 8.73
C LEU A 144 -15.55 -0.52 9.12
N THR A 145 -15.59 0.48 10.02
CA THR A 145 -16.85 1.02 10.55
C THR A 145 -17.03 2.52 10.30
N ARG A 146 -16.10 3.17 9.58
CA ARG A 146 -16.04 4.64 9.48
C ARG A 146 -16.00 5.18 8.05
N GLY A 147 -15.99 4.31 7.05
CA GLY A 147 -15.99 4.72 5.65
C GLY A 147 -16.29 3.59 4.69
N THR A 148 -16.24 3.93 3.40
CA THR A 148 -16.29 2.95 2.32
C THR A 148 -14.92 2.33 2.10
N LEU A 149 -14.90 1.18 1.44
CA LEU A 149 -13.66 0.51 1.02
C LEU A 149 -12.78 1.46 0.17
N ASP A 150 -13.39 2.17 -0.78
CA ASP A 150 -12.68 3.09 -1.67
C ASP A 150 -12.01 4.24 -0.91
N GLN A 151 -12.72 4.87 0.04
CA GLN A 151 -12.15 5.95 0.84
C GLN A 151 -11.02 5.43 1.73
N ALA A 152 -11.22 4.27 2.35
CA ALA A 152 -10.19 3.64 3.17
C ALA A 152 -8.93 3.30 2.36
N ALA A 153 -9.09 2.85 1.11
CA ALA A 153 -7.97 2.57 0.21
C ALA A 153 -7.17 3.83 -0.12
N VAL A 154 -7.85 4.95 -0.43
CA VAL A 154 -7.22 6.25 -0.69
C VAL A 154 -6.48 6.74 0.55
N ASP A 155 -7.13 6.78 1.71
CA ASP A 155 -6.53 7.26 2.95
C ASP A 155 -5.33 6.39 3.37
N PHE A 156 -5.44 5.07 3.17
CA PHE A 156 -4.34 4.14 3.45
C PHE A 156 -3.17 4.33 2.48
N GLU A 157 -3.45 4.61 1.21
CA GLU A 157 -2.40 4.93 0.24
C GLU A 157 -1.66 6.23 0.61
N GLU A 158 -2.38 7.26 1.05
CA GLU A 158 -1.78 8.51 1.54
C GLU A 158 -0.94 8.30 2.80
N LEU A 159 -1.42 7.45 3.73
CA LEU A 159 -0.69 7.06 4.92
C LEU A 159 0.66 6.43 4.54
N LEU A 160 0.66 5.41 3.68
CA LEU A 160 1.90 4.75 3.24
C LEU A 160 2.82 5.70 2.46
N THR A 161 2.25 6.56 1.61
CA THR A 161 3.03 7.58 0.88
C THR A 161 3.76 8.51 1.85
N SER A 162 3.06 8.96 2.90
CA SER A 162 3.63 9.84 3.91
C SER A 162 4.70 9.13 4.74
N ALA A 163 4.50 7.84 5.05
CA ALA A 163 5.49 7.04 5.76
C ALA A 163 6.78 6.85 4.92
N LEU A 164 6.65 6.47 3.65
CA LEU A 164 7.77 6.29 2.71
C LEU A 164 8.57 7.59 2.49
N SER A 165 7.90 8.75 2.53
CA SER A 165 8.57 10.04 2.39
C SER A 165 9.46 10.39 3.60
N ARG A 166 9.21 9.76 4.76
CA ARG A 166 9.88 10.09 6.03
C ARG A 166 10.88 9.02 6.45
N TRP A 167 10.63 7.76 6.11
CA TRP A 167 11.43 6.64 6.58
C TRP A 167 11.78 5.66 5.46
N PRO A 168 13.02 5.14 5.47
CA PRO A 168 13.55 4.39 4.34
C PRO A 168 12.99 2.97 4.22
N LYS A 169 12.60 2.36 5.35
CA LYS A 169 12.15 0.97 5.42
C LYS A 169 10.84 0.90 6.18
N LEU A 170 9.84 0.27 5.57
CA LEU A 170 8.56 0.04 6.23
C LEU A 170 7.90 -1.25 5.76
N PHE A 171 7.09 -1.81 6.64
CA PHE A 171 6.15 -2.88 6.31
C PHE A 171 4.79 -2.62 6.95
N VAL A 172 3.78 -3.33 6.46
CA VAL A 172 2.43 -3.31 7.02
C VAL A 172 2.17 -4.64 7.71
N LEU A 173 1.70 -4.56 8.95
CA LEU A 173 1.09 -5.70 9.63
C LEU A 173 -0.43 -5.54 9.56
N ASP A 174 -1.13 -6.57 9.11
CA ASP A 174 -2.59 -6.56 9.02
C ASP A 174 -3.27 -6.34 10.38
N PHE A 175 -4.54 -5.95 10.38
CA PHE A 175 -5.33 -5.84 11.58
C PHE A 175 -5.80 -7.21 12.08
N PRO A 176 -5.85 -7.43 13.41
CA PRO A 176 -6.58 -8.56 13.97
C PRO A 176 -8.06 -8.48 13.59
N PRO A 177 -8.70 -9.60 13.19
CA PRO A 177 -10.13 -9.64 12.92
C PRO A 177 -10.96 -9.14 14.12
N ARG A 178 -12.04 -8.41 13.84
CA ARG A 178 -13.06 -8.01 14.81
C ARG A 178 -14.20 -9.01 14.77
N ARG A 179 -14.57 -9.54 15.93
CA ARG A 179 -15.74 -10.44 16.08
C ARG A 179 -17.08 -9.74 15.85
N THR A 180 -17.08 -8.41 15.94
CA THR A 180 -18.28 -7.58 15.78
C THR A 180 -18.57 -7.24 14.32
N VAL A 181 -17.59 -7.40 13.42
CA VAL A 181 -17.71 -7.10 11.99
C VAL A 181 -17.84 -8.40 11.20
N ASP A 182 -18.56 -8.35 10.10
CA ASP A 182 -18.70 -9.48 9.18
C ASP A 182 -17.33 -9.93 8.61
N GLN A 183 -17.15 -11.24 8.41
CA GLN A 183 -15.87 -11.79 7.98
C GLN A 183 -15.55 -11.46 6.52
N ASP A 184 -16.54 -11.50 5.63
CA ASP A 184 -16.36 -11.22 4.21
C ASP A 184 -16.02 -9.74 4.01
N LEU A 185 -16.68 -8.85 4.77
CA LEU A 185 -16.34 -7.43 4.76
C LEU A 185 -14.88 -7.18 5.20
N GLN A 186 -14.43 -7.85 6.25
CA GLN A 186 -13.04 -7.70 6.71
C GLN A 186 -12.04 -8.21 5.70
N GLU A 187 -12.35 -9.30 5.01
CA GLU A 187 -11.53 -9.85 3.94
C GLU A 187 -11.42 -8.88 2.76
N LEU A 188 -12.51 -8.21 2.37
CA LEU A 188 -12.47 -7.17 1.33
C LEU A 188 -11.50 -6.03 1.69
N PHE A 189 -11.55 -5.54 2.93
CA PHE A 189 -10.63 -4.49 3.40
C PHE A 189 -9.18 -4.95 3.45
N ARG A 190 -8.94 -6.18 3.93
CA ARG A 190 -7.60 -6.78 3.97
C ARG A 190 -6.99 -6.89 2.58
N GLN A 191 -7.75 -7.44 1.62
CA GLN A 191 -7.31 -7.56 0.24
C GLN A 191 -7.01 -6.20 -0.39
N GLU A 192 -7.85 -5.21 -0.12
CA GLU A 192 -7.65 -3.86 -0.65
C GLU A 192 -6.42 -3.17 -0.03
N PHE A 193 -6.20 -3.28 1.28
CA PHE A 193 -4.99 -2.77 1.93
C PHE A 193 -3.73 -3.50 1.45
N HIS A 194 -3.79 -4.82 1.26
CA HIS A 194 -2.70 -5.58 0.66
C HIS A 194 -2.40 -5.07 -0.76
N ARG A 195 -3.43 -4.88 -1.58
CA ARG A 195 -3.31 -4.35 -2.95
C ARG A 195 -2.68 -2.95 -2.95
N VAL A 196 -3.08 -2.08 -2.03
CA VAL A 196 -2.50 -0.74 -1.87
C VAL A 196 -1.03 -0.82 -1.47
N ALA A 197 -0.68 -1.63 -0.47
CA ALA A 197 0.71 -1.82 -0.03
C ALA A 197 1.59 -2.34 -1.15
N ALA A 198 1.12 -3.34 -1.90
CA ALA A 198 1.83 -3.89 -3.06
C ALA A 198 2.10 -2.82 -4.14
N ARG A 199 1.13 -1.95 -4.45
CA ARG A 199 1.34 -0.82 -5.39
C ARG A 199 2.40 0.15 -4.92
N LYS A 200 2.58 0.30 -3.60
CA LYS A 200 3.62 1.15 -2.99
C LYS A 200 4.96 0.44 -2.83
N GLY A 201 5.09 -0.82 -3.26
CA GLY A 201 6.31 -1.61 -3.03
C GLY A 201 6.56 -1.92 -1.55
N VAL A 202 5.50 -1.89 -0.73
CA VAL A 202 5.55 -2.14 0.71
C VAL A 202 5.08 -3.56 0.98
N ARG A 203 5.83 -4.31 1.78
CA ARG A 203 5.40 -5.66 2.17
C ARG A 203 4.23 -5.60 3.14
N TYR A 204 3.25 -6.45 2.90
CA TYR A 204 2.07 -6.61 3.73
C TYR A 204 2.02 -8.03 4.30
N TYR A 205 2.00 -8.14 5.62
CA TYR A 205 1.86 -9.42 6.33
C TYR A 205 0.41 -9.60 6.79
N SER A 206 -0.30 -10.53 6.16
CA SER A 206 -1.55 -11.06 6.71
C SER A 206 -1.28 -11.74 8.05
N ILE A 207 -2.16 -11.51 9.02
CA ILE A 207 -2.10 -12.18 10.33
C ILE A 207 -3.42 -12.82 10.73
N ALA A 208 -4.43 -12.77 9.87
CA ALA A 208 -5.77 -13.22 10.21
C ALA A 208 -5.81 -14.69 10.67
N GLU A 209 -4.96 -15.56 10.10
CA GLU A 209 -4.87 -16.96 10.50
C GLU A 209 -4.42 -17.18 11.96
N PHE A 210 -3.69 -16.22 12.54
CA PHE A 210 -3.25 -16.27 13.94
C PHE A 210 -4.36 -15.84 14.93
N PHE A 211 -5.48 -15.35 14.41
CA PHE A 211 -6.64 -14.92 15.18
C PHE A 211 -7.91 -15.62 14.68
N PRO A 212 -8.04 -16.95 14.88
CA PRO A 212 -9.23 -17.68 14.49
C PRO A 212 -10.44 -17.23 15.32
N LEU A 213 -11.51 -16.79 14.66
CA LEU A 213 -12.75 -16.31 15.31
C LEU A 213 -13.44 -17.38 16.19
N SER A 214 -13.03 -18.64 16.12
CA SER A 214 -13.48 -19.69 17.05
C SER A 214 -12.84 -19.57 18.45
N GLN A 215 -11.63 -19.03 18.58
CA GLN A 215 -10.89 -18.91 19.85
C GLN A 215 -11.24 -17.63 20.60
N ARG A 216 -12.35 -17.67 21.33
CA ARG A 216 -12.96 -16.47 21.95
C ARG A 216 -12.09 -15.77 22.99
N ASP A 217 -11.13 -16.47 23.59
CA ASP A 217 -10.22 -15.94 24.61
C ASP A 217 -9.16 -14.99 24.04
N LEU A 218 -8.93 -15.02 22.72
CA LEU A 218 -8.07 -14.04 22.03
C LEU A 218 -8.66 -12.62 22.03
N TRP A 219 -9.98 -12.48 22.19
CA TRP A 219 -10.65 -11.18 22.22
C TRP A 219 -11.09 -10.81 23.61
N SER A 220 -11.09 -9.50 23.86
CA SER A 220 -11.79 -8.92 25.00
C SER A 220 -13.30 -9.04 24.84
N TRP A 221 -14.04 -8.76 25.92
CA TRP A 221 -15.49 -8.83 25.96
C TRP A 221 -16.20 -8.01 24.87
N ASP A 222 -15.58 -6.93 24.39
CA ASP A 222 -16.13 -6.05 23.34
C ASP A 222 -16.06 -6.66 21.92
N GLY A 223 -15.29 -7.76 21.75
CA GLY A 223 -15.11 -8.42 20.46
C GLY A 223 -14.37 -7.60 19.41
N VAL A 224 -13.84 -6.43 19.77
CA VAL A 224 -13.06 -5.54 18.91
C VAL A 224 -11.59 -5.63 19.29
N HIS A 225 -11.27 -5.47 20.57
CA HIS A 225 -9.91 -5.48 21.06
C HIS A 225 -9.47 -6.90 21.41
N LEU A 226 -8.17 -7.15 21.28
CA LEU A 226 -7.54 -8.36 21.78
C LEU A 226 -7.54 -8.38 23.31
N SER A 227 -7.53 -9.59 23.87
CA SER A 227 -7.33 -9.79 25.31
C SER A 227 -5.88 -9.52 25.69
N ASP A 228 -5.64 -8.98 26.88
CA ASP A 228 -4.28 -8.68 27.36
C ASP A 228 -3.43 -9.96 27.55
N GLY A 229 -4.11 -11.11 27.72
CA GLY A 229 -3.50 -12.43 27.79
C GLY A 229 -3.17 -12.98 26.40
N SER A 230 -3.95 -13.96 25.94
CA SER A 230 -3.66 -14.71 24.72
C SER A 230 -3.56 -13.83 23.48
N GLY A 231 -4.53 -12.92 23.25
CA GLY A 231 -4.61 -12.14 22.02
C GLY A 231 -3.42 -11.20 21.84
N MET A 232 -3.14 -10.37 22.84
CA MET A 232 -2.03 -9.42 22.79
C MET A 232 -0.67 -10.10 22.79
N ARG A 233 -0.50 -11.27 23.43
CA ARG A 233 0.73 -12.06 23.31
C ARG A 233 0.96 -12.49 21.87
N THR A 234 -0.05 -13.01 21.18
CA THR A 234 0.04 -13.36 19.76
C THR A 234 0.42 -12.15 18.91
N LEU A 235 -0.22 -10.99 19.13
CA LEU A 235 0.11 -9.76 18.41
C LEU A 235 1.56 -9.31 18.65
N VAL A 236 2.04 -9.36 19.90
CA VAL A 236 3.43 -8.99 20.24
C VAL A 236 4.43 -9.92 19.57
N THR A 237 4.19 -11.24 19.58
CA THR A 237 5.03 -12.20 18.87
C THR A 237 5.12 -11.84 17.38
N LEU A 238 3.98 -11.60 16.73
CA LEU A 238 3.96 -11.23 15.31
C LEU A 238 4.68 -9.91 15.03
N LEU A 239 4.52 -8.90 15.88
CA LEU A 239 5.23 -7.63 15.77
C LEU A 239 6.76 -7.82 15.83
N CYS A 240 7.24 -8.60 16.80
CA CYS A 240 8.66 -8.91 16.95
C CYS A 240 9.18 -9.73 15.76
N ASP A 241 8.52 -10.83 15.44
CA ASP A 241 8.97 -11.77 14.40
C ASP A 241 9.03 -11.12 13.03
N LYS A 242 8.00 -10.34 12.65
CA LYS A 242 7.97 -9.65 11.36
C LYS A 242 8.97 -8.51 11.28
N SER A 243 9.24 -7.84 12.40
CA SER A 243 10.29 -6.82 12.46
C SER A 243 11.68 -7.42 12.27
N SER A 244 11.98 -8.55 12.94
CA SER A 244 13.25 -9.27 12.77
C SER A 244 13.41 -9.77 11.33
N GLN A 245 12.36 -10.40 10.79
CA GLN A 245 12.34 -10.89 9.41
C GLN A 245 12.65 -9.78 8.39
N GLU A 246 12.03 -8.60 8.52
CA GLU A 246 12.27 -7.48 7.62
C GLU A 246 13.69 -6.91 7.73
N LEU A 247 14.24 -6.81 8.93
CA LEU A 247 15.61 -6.34 9.12
C LEU A 247 16.64 -7.34 8.56
N GLU A 248 16.45 -8.63 8.77
CA GLU A 248 17.30 -9.69 8.22
C GLU A 248 17.27 -9.67 6.69
N MET A 249 16.08 -9.56 6.08
CA MET A 249 15.95 -9.45 4.63
C MET A 249 16.63 -8.19 4.10
N ALA A 250 16.54 -7.07 4.81
CA ALA A 250 17.19 -5.84 4.39
C ALA A 250 18.72 -5.96 4.42
N VAL A 251 19.30 -6.62 5.43
CA VAL A 251 20.74 -6.92 5.49
C VAL A 251 21.16 -7.81 4.32
N ALA A 252 20.44 -8.91 4.08
CA ALA A 252 20.73 -9.81 2.97
C ALA A 252 20.66 -9.12 1.59
N GLN A 253 19.71 -8.19 1.41
CA GLN A 253 19.61 -7.39 0.18
C GLN A 253 20.78 -6.42 0.00
N GLU A 254 21.25 -5.80 1.08
CA GLU A 254 22.41 -4.91 1.06
C GLU A 254 23.69 -5.70 0.74
N GLU A 255 23.88 -6.86 1.36
CA GLU A 255 25.00 -7.77 1.08
C GLU A 255 25.00 -8.26 -0.37
N SER A 256 23.83 -8.68 -0.88
CA SER A 256 23.70 -9.13 -2.28
C SER A 256 24.04 -8.01 -3.27
N ARG A 257 23.63 -6.77 -3.00
CA ARG A 257 24.00 -5.61 -3.83
C ARG A 257 25.49 -5.31 -3.81
N SER A 258 26.15 -5.50 -2.66
CA SER A 258 27.59 -5.31 -2.53
C SER A 258 28.41 -6.38 -3.25
N MET A 259 27.85 -7.57 -3.48
CA MET A 259 28.53 -8.70 -4.13
C MET A 259 28.38 -8.72 -5.66
N LEU A 260 27.57 -7.81 -6.23
CA LEU A 260 27.51 -7.68 -7.68
C LEU A 260 28.85 -7.11 -8.18
N PRO A 261 29.55 -7.79 -9.12
CA PRO A 261 30.76 -7.24 -9.69
C PRO A 261 30.43 -5.88 -10.32
N ALA A 262 31.28 -4.88 -10.08
CA ALA A 262 31.17 -3.59 -10.74
C ALA A 262 31.07 -3.85 -12.24
N VAL A 263 29.90 -3.57 -12.82
CA VAL A 263 29.74 -3.63 -14.28
C VAL A 263 30.79 -2.67 -14.82
N PRO A 264 31.78 -3.15 -15.61
CA PRO A 264 32.77 -2.26 -16.18
C PRO A 264 32.01 -1.18 -16.93
N ALA A 265 32.34 0.09 -16.67
CA ALA A 265 31.78 1.17 -17.47
C ALA A 265 31.93 0.79 -18.94
N PRO A 266 30.86 0.83 -19.75
CA PRO A 266 30.98 0.50 -21.16
C PRO A 266 32.11 1.34 -21.73
N ALA A 267 33.11 0.68 -22.32
CA ALA A 267 34.29 1.35 -22.85
C ALA A 267 33.86 2.55 -23.70
N PRO A 268 34.54 3.70 -23.60
CA PRO A 268 34.20 4.87 -24.40
C PRO A 268 34.18 4.42 -25.87
N ARG A 269 33.00 4.46 -26.49
CA ARG A 269 32.91 4.20 -27.92
C ARG A 269 33.78 5.26 -28.60
N PRO A 270 34.72 4.88 -29.48
CA PRO A 270 35.53 5.86 -30.19
C PRO A 270 34.60 6.82 -30.90
N ALA A 271 34.74 8.12 -30.62
CA ALA A 271 34.00 9.14 -31.32
C ALA A 271 34.31 9.03 -32.83
N PRO A 272 33.31 9.08 -33.71
CA PRO A 272 33.56 8.98 -35.14
C PRO A 272 34.47 10.13 -35.57
N ARG A 273 35.65 9.79 -36.11
CA ARG A 273 36.56 10.76 -36.70
C ARG A 273 36.00 11.17 -38.06
N LEU A 274 35.62 12.44 -38.19
CA LEU A 274 35.25 13.05 -39.46
C LEU A 274 36.52 13.17 -40.31
N VAL A 275 36.73 12.27 -41.26
CA VAL A 275 37.76 12.42 -42.28
C VAL A 275 37.11 13.10 -43.48
N VAL A 276 37.45 14.36 -43.72
CA VAL A 276 37.06 15.08 -44.95
C VAL A 276 37.92 14.53 -46.08
N VAL A 277 37.37 13.59 -46.85
CA VAL A 277 37.97 13.17 -48.12
C VAL A 277 37.60 14.21 -49.17
N GLY A 278 38.61 14.87 -49.74
CA GLY A 278 38.45 15.83 -50.83
C GLY A 278 37.80 15.22 -52.08
N GLU A 279 37.15 16.08 -52.85
CA GLU A 279 36.32 15.82 -54.05
C GLU A 279 36.62 14.52 -54.81
N ALA A 280 35.70 13.55 -54.68
CA ALA A 280 35.57 12.44 -55.62
C ALA A 280 34.44 12.74 -56.61
N ARG A 281 34.76 12.80 -57.90
CA ARG A 281 33.79 12.98 -58.99
C ARG A 281 32.80 11.81 -59.00
N SER A 282 31.50 12.10 -58.88
CA SER A 282 30.44 11.09 -58.91
C SER A 282 30.30 10.44 -60.31
N PRO A 283 30.19 9.11 -60.41
CA PRO A 283 29.73 8.47 -61.64
C PRO A 283 28.26 8.81 -61.94
N ARG A 284 27.91 8.89 -63.23
CA ARG A 284 26.56 9.21 -63.72
C ARG A 284 25.53 8.15 -63.27
N PRO A 285 24.27 8.54 -62.98
CA PRO A 285 23.23 7.57 -62.65
C PRO A 285 22.76 6.84 -63.91
N LEU A 286 22.74 5.50 -63.86
CA LEU A 286 21.99 4.65 -64.78
C LEU A 286 20.52 4.61 -64.32
N HIS A 287 19.63 5.01 -65.24
CA HIS A 287 18.18 4.82 -65.33
C HIS A 287 17.36 4.49 -64.06
N ASN A 288 16.36 5.34 -63.77
CA ASN A 288 15.32 5.13 -62.77
C ASN A 288 14.19 4.22 -63.35
N PRO A 289 13.69 3.18 -62.65
CA PRO A 289 12.72 2.23 -63.22
C PRO A 289 11.24 2.64 -63.14
N LEU A 290 10.92 3.88 -62.78
CA LEU A 290 9.53 4.33 -62.58
C LEU A 290 9.27 5.68 -63.25
N ASP A 291 9.53 5.73 -64.56
CA ASP A 291 9.03 6.79 -65.43
C ASP A 291 7.49 6.77 -65.47
N TRP A 292 6.87 7.95 -65.28
CA TRP A 292 5.61 8.27 -65.95
C TRP A 292 5.71 9.69 -66.52
N LYS A 293 5.34 9.81 -67.79
CA LYS A 293 5.37 11.06 -68.56
C LYS A 293 4.13 11.89 -68.25
N VAL A 294 4.35 13.13 -67.84
CA VAL A 294 3.35 14.21 -67.96
C VAL A 294 3.83 15.18 -69.02
N VAL A 295 3.04 15.33 -70.06
CA VAL A 295 3.18 16.33 -71.11
C VAL A 295 2.38 17.54 -70.69
N GLU A 296 2.96 18.75 -70.75
CA GLU A 296 2.36 20.06 -71.08
C GLU A 296 3.28 21.23 -70.63
N PRO A 297 3.07 22.49 -71.04
CA PRO A 297 3.40 23.07 -72.34
C PRO A 297 4.49 24.17 -72.25
N ARG A 298 4.78 24.76 -73.41
CA ARG A 298 5.97 25.54 -73.81
C ARG A 298 6.02 27.00 -73.30
N ARG A 299 7.19 27.39 -72.74
CA ARG A 299 7.92 28.69 -72.68
C ARG A 299 7.16 30.03 -72.70
N THR A 300 7.55 30.95 -71.78
CA THR A 300 8.22 32.26 -72.04
C THR A 300 8.56 33.04 -70.75
N GLY A 301 9.71 33.74 -70.72
CA GLY A 301 9.82 35.09 -70.11
C GLY A 301 10.34 35.29 -68.66
N SER A 302 11.57 35.82 -68.56
CA SER A 302 12.13 36.79 -67.57
C SER A 302 12.09 36.60 -66.03
N SER A 303 13.32 36.61 -65.48
CA SER A 303 13.86 37.40 -64.35
C SER A 303 13.60 37.03 -62.85
N SER A 304 14.73 36.68 -62.19
CA SER A 304 15.15 36.94 -60.78
C SER A 304 14.68 36.01 -59.63
N PRO A 305 15.43 35.92 -58.50
CA PRO A 305 15.84 34.65 -57.85
C PRO A 305 15.37 34.59 -56.36
N PRO A 306 16.10 33.96 -55.40
CA PRO A 306 16.72 32.63 -55.33
C PRO A 306 15.96 31.74 -54.31
N LYS A 307 16.36 30.47 -54.10
CA LYS A 307 16.27 29.79 -52.79
C LYS A 307 16.89 28.38 -52.78
N GLY A 308 17.84 28.20 -51.86
CA GLY A 308 17.97 26.99 -51.05
C GLY A 308 18.48 25.72 -51.74
N VAL A 309 19.81 25.57 -51.81
CA VAL A 309 20.41 24.23 -51.95
C VAL A 309 20.21 23.49 -50.64
N LYS A 310 19.36 22.45 -50.65
CA LYS A 310 19.32 21.44 -49.59
C LYS A 310 20.57 20.58 -49.71
N VAL A 311 21.47 20.70 -48.74
CA VAL A 311 22.58 19.77 -48.58
C VAL A 311 22.04 18.51 -47.90
N GLN A 312 22.03 17.39 -48.62
CA GLN A 312 21.72 16.09 -48.06
C GLN A 312 23.04 15.41 -47.65
N LEU A 313 23.38 15.52 -46.35
CA LEU A 313 24.53 14.82 -45.78
C LEU A 313 24.20 13.33 -45.68
N ARG A 314 24.93 12.50 -46.43
CA ARG A 314 24.90 11.05 -46.30
C ARG A 314 25.97 10.64 -45.31
N VAL A 315 25.58 10.40 -44.06
CA VAL A 315 26.46 9.88 -43.02
C VAL A 315 26.46 8.36 -43.14
N CYS A 316 27.59 7.78 -43.55
CA CYS A 316 27.82 6.33 -43.47
C CYS A 316 28.61 6.05 -42.21
N PHE A 317 28.05 5.21 -41.33
CA PHE A 317 28.78 4.64 -40.21
C PHE A 317 29.45 3.35 -40.69
N VAL A 318 30.76 3.24 -40.49
CA VAL A 318 31.49 1.96 -40.58
C VAL A 318 31.70 1.51 -39.13
N PHE A 319 31.27 0.29 -38.81
CA PHE A 319 31.37 -0.31 -37.48
C PHE A 319 32.79 -0.76 -37.18
#